data_AF-A0A526YJ53-F1
#
_entry.id   AF-A0A526YJ53-F1
#
_cell.length_a   1.000
_cell.length_b   1.000
_cell.length_c   1.000
_cell.angle_alpha   90.00
_cell.angle_beta   90.00
_cell.angle_gamma   90.00
#
_symmetry.space_group_name_H-M   'P 1'
#
loop_
_entity.id
_entity.type
_entity.pdbx_description
1 polymer ?
#
loop_
_entity_poly.entity_id
_entity_poly.type
_entity_poly.pdbx_seq_one_letter_code
_entity_poly.pdbx_strand_id
1 'polypeptide(L)'
;MTKTIHFRRRSILALTGLIGACLTAAAGQAAEPGKVEIDALKQSLSKYEDYKAAIRDLYLSTVGCVYYSGEKVAGAMDYPKGAMGIHFVNVASVSPTPDPTRPNVLIYEPVDGGLRLVAVEWLVPLTPDTKEPPKLFGQTFQGPMEGHYPLIP
;
A
#
# COMPACT_ATOMS: atom_id res chain seq x y z
N MET A 1 81.58 -11.94 28.30
CA MET A 1 81.22 -13.19 29.02
C MET A 1 80.40 -12.81 30.25
N THR A 2 79.12 -13.22 30.32
CA THR A 2 78.37 -13.73 31.50
C THR A 2 76.88 -13.72 31.14
N LYS A 3 76.22 -14.88 31.35
CA LYS A 3 74.85 -15.24 30.94
C LYS A 3 73.80 -14.81 31.97
N THR A 4 72.55 -14.60 31.54
CA THR A 4 71.34 -14.71 32.40
C THR A 4 70.13 -15.05 31.52
N ILE A 5 69.88 -16.33 31.23
CA ILE A 5 68.90 -17.27 31.82
C ILE A 5 67.43 -16.82 31.72
N HIS A 6 66.69 -17.54 30.88
CA HIS A 6 65.23 -17.49 30.69
C HIS A 6 64.46 -18.18 31.83
N PHE A 7 63.31 -17.62 32.19
CA PHE A 7 62.27 -18.34 32.94
C PHE A 7 60.96 -18.36 32.12
N ARG A 8 60.62 -19.54 31.61
CA ARG A 8 59.46 -19.83 30.78
C ARG A 8 58.29 -20.26 31.67
N ARG A 9 57.29 -19.40 31.86
CA ARG A 9 56.02 -19.76 32.52
C ARG A 9 55.11 -20.49 31.52
N ARG A 10 54.74 -21.72 31.85
CA ARG A 10 53.68 -22.50 31.17
C ARG A 10 52.35 -22.20 31.87
N SER A 11 51.41 -21.57 31.17
CA SER A 11 50.04 -21.39 31.64
C SER A 11 49.15 -22.42 30.96
N ILE A 12 48.42 -23.19 31.78
CA ILE A 12 47.44 -24.21 31.39
C ILE A 12 46.13 -23.49 31.04
N LEU A 13 45.63 -23.67 29.82
CA LEU A 13 44.28 -23.23 29.43
C LEU A 13 43.27 -24.32 29.82
N ALA A 14 42.37 -23.99 30.74
CA ALA A 14 41.18 -24.79 31.01
C ALA A 14 40.05 -24.33 30.07
N LEU A 15 39.52 -25.26 29.27
CA LEU A 15 38.44 -25.03 28.32
C LEU A 15 37.12 -25.49 28.94
N THR A 16 36.32 -24.57 29.48
CA THR A 16 34.94 -24.82 29.89
C THR A 16 34.01 -24.58 28.70
N GLY A 17 33.49 -25.67 28.13
CA GLY A 17 32.47 -25.62 27.08
C GLY A 17 31.10 -25.23 27.66
N LEU A 18 30.56 -24.10 27.20
CA LEU A 18 29.22 -23.63 27.51
C LEU A 18 28.27 -24.13 26.41
N ILE A 19 27.39 -25.08 26.73
CA ILE A 19 26.33 -25.55 25.84
C ILE A 19 25.25 -24.47 25.79
N GLY A 20 25.25 -23.66 24.73
CA GLY A 20 24.20 -22.69 24.45
C GLY A 20 22.98 -23.38 23.84
N ALA A 21 21.92 -23.57 24.64
CA ALA A 21 20.60 -23.94 24.14
C ALA A 21 20.00 -22.72 23.40
N CYS A 22 20.07 -22.72 22.07
CA CYS A 22 19.30 -21.80 21.24
C CYS A 22 17.81 -22.18 21.31
N LEU A 23 17.06 -21.52 22.19
CA LEU A 23 15.60 -21.47 22.09
C LEU A 23 15.23 -20.60 20.88
N THR A 24 14.90 -21.24 19.77
CA THR A 24 14.26 -20.60 18.62
C THR A 24 12.81 -20.29 18.99
N ALA A 25 12.56 -19.08 19.49
CA ALA A 25 11.22 -18.54 19.61
C ALA A 25 10.68 -18.29 18.18
N ALA A 26 9.92 -19.25 17.65
CA ALA A 26 9.09 -19.03 16.47
C ALA A 26 7.95 -18.07 16.87
N ALA A 27 8.20 -16.76 16.76
CA ALA A 27 7.14 -15.78 16.75
C ALA A 27 6.31 -16.04 15.48
N GLY A 28 5.17 -16.70 15.64
CA GLY A 28 4.18 -16.80 14.57
C GLY A 28 3.76 -15.39 14.18
N GLN A 29 4.14 -14.94 13.00
CA GLN A 29 3.58 -13.74 12.40
C GLN A 29 2.08 -13.99 12.26
N ALA A 30 1.28 -13.30 13.08
CA ALA A 30 -0.15 -13.27 12.91
C ALA A 30 -0.43 -12.84 11.47
N ALA A 31 -1.29 -13.58 10.78
CA ALA A 31 -1.64 -13.26 9.40
C ALA A 31 -2.25 -11.85 9.35
N GLU A 32 -1.66 -10.98 8.52
CA GLU A 32 -2.20 -9.64 8.26
C GLU A 32 -3.64 -9.80 7.73
N PRO A 33 -4.64 -9.13 8.35
CA PRO A 33 -6.02 -9.20 7.90
C PRO A 33 -6.15 -8.85 6.40
N GLY A 34 -6.85 -9.70 5.65
CA GLY A 34 -7.13 -9.45 4.22
C GLY A 34 -5.96 -9.70 3.26
N LYS A 35 -4.80 -10.18 3.72
CA LYS A 35 -3.62 -10.36 2.85
C LYS A 35 -3.88 -11.31 1.67
N VAL A 36 -4.55 -12.43 1.92
CA VAL A 36 -4.81 -13.44 0.88
C VAL A 36 -5.74 -12.87 -0.18
N GLU A 37 -6.75 -12.13 0.24
CA GLU A 37 -7.72 -11.45 -0.62
C GLU A 37 -7.05 -10.34 -1.45
N ILE A 38 -6.15 -9.56 -0.84
CA ILE A 38 -5.36 -8.53 -1.53
C ILE A 38 -4.43 -9.16 -2.58
N ASP A 39 -3.76 -10.27 -2.25
CA ASP A 39 -2.88 -10.95 -3.21
C ASP A 39 -3.66 -11.52 -4.40
N ALA A 40 -4.83 -12.11 -4.14
CA ALA A 40 -5.75 -12.57 -5.20
C ALA A 40 -6.27 -11.39 -6.05
N LEU A 41 -6.59 -10.26 -5.42
CA LEU A 41 -7.02 -9.05 -6.11
C LEU A 41 -5.92 -8.53 -7.03
N LYS A 42 -4.68 -8.40 -6.54
CA LYS A 42 -3.52 -7.99 -7.37
C LYS A 42 -3.38 -8.86 -8.61
N GLN A 43 -3.49 -10.18 -8.46
CA GLN A 43 -3.41 -11.11 -9.58
C GLN A 43 -4.54 -10.87 -10.60
N SER A 44 -5.77 -10.66 -10.13
CA SER A 44 -6.93 -10.41 -10.99
C SER A 44 -6.84 -9.09 -11.78
N LEU A 45 -6.11 -8.11 -11.25
CA LEU A 45 -5.94 -6.79 -11.84
C LEU A 45 -4.71 -6.66 -12.75
N SER A 46 -3.88 -7.70 -12.86
CA SER A 46 -2.64 -7.70 -13.67
C SER A 46 -2.86 -7.25 -15.12
N LYS A 47 -4.03 -7.51 -15.72
CA LYS A 47 -4.36 -7.01 -17.07
C LYS A 47 -4.32 -5.48 -17.19
N TYR A 48 -4.51 -4.76 -16.09
CA TYR A 48 -4.51 -3.30 -16.06
C TYR A 48 -3.11 -2.69 -15.89
N GLU A 49 -2.06 -3.52 -15.83
CA GLU A 49 -0.69 -3.04 -16.06
C GLU A 49 -0.58 -2.38 -17.44
N ASP A 50 -1.30 -2.88 -18.46
CA ASP A 50 -1.62 -2.12 -19.66
C ASP A 50 -2.87 -1.25 -19.41
N TYR A 51 -2.65 0.05 -19.19
CA TYR A 51 -3.75 1.00 -18.96
C TYR A 51 -4.79 1.03 -20.09
N LYS A 52 -4.46 0.58 -21.31
CA LYS A 52 -5.43 0.51 -22.41
C LYS A 52 -6.49 -0.56 -22.16
N ALA A 53 -6.18 -1.60 -21.39
CA ALA A 53 -7.19 -2.57 -20.93
C ALA A 53 -8.20 -1.89 -19.98
N ALA A 54 -7.71 -1.03 -19.08
CA ALA A 54 -8.56 -0.26 -18.18
C ALA A 54 -9.53 0.65 -18.96
N ILE A 55 -9.05 1.34 -19.99
CA ILE A 55 -9.90 2.18 -20.86
C ILE A 55 -11.00 1.36 -21.54
N ARG A 56 -10.66 0.16 -22.05
CA ARG A 56 -11.64 -0.74 -22.69
C ARG A 56 -12.72 -1.21 -21.70
N ASP A 57 -12.35 -1.36 -20.44
CA ASP A 57 -13.26 -1.69 -19.34
C ASP A 57 -13.90 -0.45 -18.69
N LEU A 58 -13.85 0.70 -19.37
CA LEU A 58 -14.48 1.98 -18.99
C LEU A 58 -13.93 2.63 -17.72
N TYR A 59 -12.69 2.32 -17.35
CA TYR A 59 -11.92 3.15 -16.42
C TYR A 59 -11.32 4.32 -17.19
N LEU A 60 -11.83 5.52 -16.96
CA LEU A 60 -11.48 6.71 -17.73
C LEU A 60 -10.65 7.68 -16.89
N SER A 61 -9.58 8.22 -17.48
CA SER A 61 -8.69 9.16 -16.80
C SER A 61 -9.41 10.44 -16.42
N THR A 62 -9.13 10.94 -15.22
CA THR A 62 -9.72 12.18 -14.70
C THR A 62 -8.88 13.43 -14.97
N VAL A 63 -7.67 13.31 -15.55
CA VAL A 63 -6.73 14.44 -15.75
C VAL A 63 -7.30 15.59 -16.59
N GLY A 64 -8.29 15.33 -17.44
CA GLY A 64 -9.00 16.37 -18.20
C GLY A 64 -10.09 17.11 -17.42
N CYS A 65 -10.54 16.55 -16.29
CA CYS A 65 -11.61 17.08 -15.45
C CYS A 65 -11.09 17.62 -14.11
N VAL A 66 -9.95 17.10 -13.67
CA VAL A 66 -9.39 17.28 -12.33
C VAL A 66 -8.00 17.85 -12.46
N TYR A 67 -7.84 19.08 -11.97
CA TYR A 67 -6.55 19.72 -11.87
C TYR A 67 -6.28 20.07 -10.41
N TYR A 68 -5.22 19.48 -9.86
CA TYR A 68 -4.72 19.81 -8.52
C TYR A 68 -3.39 20.55 -8.65
N SER A 69 -3.37 21.83 -8.26
CA SER A 69 -2.18 22.69 -8.34
C SER A 69 -1.10 22.31 -7.31
N GLY A 70 -1.47 21.54 -6.28
CA GLY A 70 -0.63 21.30 -5.09
C GLY A 70 -0.75 22.39 -4.04
N GLU A 71 -1.63 23.39 -4.24
CA GLU A 71 -1.88 24.43 -3.26
C GLU A 71 -2.83 23.93 -2.17
N LYS A 72 -2.57 24.38 -0.94
CA LYS A 72 -3.44 24.06 0.19
C LYS A 72 -4.78 24.78 0.03
N VAL A 73 -5.85 24.01 0.01
CA VAL A 73 -7.21 24.52 0.03
C VAL A 73 -7.76 24.32 1.44
N ALA A 74 -8.24 25.41 2.06
CA ALA A 74 -8.82 25.33 3.40
C ALA A 74 -10.03 24.38 3.40
N GLY A 75 -10.06 23.43 4.33
CA GLY A 75 -11.11 22.41 4.43
C GLY A 75 -10.91 21.19 3.53
N ALA A 76 -9.91 21.18 2.65
CA ALA A 76 -9.55 20.01 1.86
C ALA A 76 -8.40 19.22 2.48
N MET A 77 -8.29 17.95 2.08
CA MET A 77 -7.13 17.12 2.37
C MET A 77 -5.87 17.71 1.69
N ASP A 78 -4.75 17.73 2.43
CA ASP A 78 -3.47 18.28 1.97
C ASP A 78 -2.62 17.17 1.36
N TYR A 79 -2.29 17.30 0.07
CA TYR A 79 -1.43 16.36 -0.64
C TYR A 79 -0.31 17.12 -1.34
N PRO A 80 0.95 16.63 -1.30
CA PRO A 80 1.99 17.18 -2.14
C PRO A 80 1.62 17.07 -3.63
N LYS A 81 2.09 18.02 -4.45
CA LYS A 81 1.90 17.97 -5.90
C LYS A 81 2.39 16.63 -6.47
N GLY A 82 1.52 15.93 -7.19
CA GLY A 82 1.81 14.63 -7.79
C GLY A 82 1.57 13.41 -6.89
N ALA A 83 1.31 13.60 -5.59
CA ALA A 83 1.12 12.48 -4.65
C ALA A 83 -0.18 11.69 -4.88
N MET A 84 -1.17 12.26 -5.57
CA MET A 84 -2.43 11.58 -5.91
C MET A 84 -2.27 10.56 -7.05
N GLY A 85 -1.26 10.71 -7.91
CA GLY A 85 -1.17 9.94 -9.15
C GLY A 85 -2.30 10.28 -10.15
N ILE A 86 -2.39 9.47 -11.21
CA ILE A 86 -3.35 9.62 -12.29
C ILE A 86 -4.49 8.64 -12.08
N HIS A 87 -5.66 9.17 -11.71
CA HIS A 87 -6.84 8.36 -11.44
C HIS A 87 -7.57 8.01 -12.73
N PHE A 88 -7.95 6.74 -12.85
CA PHE A 88 -8.83 6.20 -13.86
C PHE A 88 -10.06 5.64 -13.14
N VAL A 89 -11.24 6.21 -13.39
CA VAL A 89 -12.46 5.90 -12.65
C VAL A 89 -13.44 5.16 -13.55
N ASN A 90 -13.98 4.06 -13.06
CA ASN A 90 -15.13 3.38 -13.65
C ASN A 90 -16.40 3.83 -12.93
N VAL A 91 -16.98 4.94 -13.41
CA VAL A 91 -18.15 5.59 -12.81
C VAL A 91 -19.35 4.64 -12.72
N ALA A 92 -19.53 3.75 -13.71
CA ALA A 92 -20.62 2.78 -13.73
C ALA A 92 -20.52 1.71 -12.62
N SER A 93 -19.35 1.56 -11.99
CA SER A 93 -19.13 0.63 -10.89
C SER A 93 -19.18 1.29 -9.50
N VAL A 94 -19.40 2.61 -9.42
CA VAL A 94 -19.59 3.32 -8.15
C VAL A 94 -20.96 2.94 -7.57
N SER A 95 -20.96 2.47 -6.32
CA SER A 95 -22.13 1.90 -5.64
C SER A 95 -22.07 2.18 -4.14
N PRO A 96 -23.21 2.33 -3.44
CA PRO A 96 -23.25 2.40 -1.97
C PRO A 96 -22.64 1.18 -1.26
N THR A 97 -22.56 0.04 -1.95
CA THR A 97 -21.93 -1.18 -1.43
C THR A 97 -20.69 -1.50 -2.25
N PRO A 98 -19.47 -1.42 -1.66
CA PRO A 98 -18.25 -1.68 -2.38
C PRO A 98 -18.07 -3.17 -2.66
N ASP A 99 -17.69 -3.52 -3.89
CA ASP A 99 -17.29 -4.88 -4.28
C ASP A 99 -15.78 -5.07 -4.02
N PRO A 100 -15.37 -5.94 -3.08
CA PRO A 100 -13.96 -6.13 -2.73
C PRO A 100 -13.10 -6.58 -3.92
N THR A 101 -13.69 -7.20 -4.94
CA THR A 101 -12.98 -7.75 -6.10
C THR A 101 -12.93 -6.78 -7.28
N ARG A 102 -13.66 -5.67 -7.20
CA ARG A 102 -13.82 -4.71 -8.30
C ARG A 102 -13.65 -3.28 -7.79
N PRO A 103 -12.41 -2.78 -7.64
CA PRO A 103 -12.17 -1.37 -7.36
C PRO A 103 -12.76 -0.51 -8.47
N ASN A 104 -13.31 0.64 -8.11
CA ASN A 104 -13.88 1.59 -9.07
C ASN A 104 -12.86 2.68 -9.48
N VAL A 105 -11.66 2.67 -8.89
CA VAL A 105 -10.55 3.54 -9.23
C VAL A 105 -9.27 2.71 -9.41
N LEU A 106 -8.55 2.99 -10.49
CA LEU A 106 -7.17 2.56 -10.72
C LEU A 106 -6.26 3.80 -10.71
N ILE A 107 -5.10 3.71 -10.06
CA ILE A 107 -4.16 4.83 -9.95
C ILE A 107 -2.86 4.48 -10.65
N TYR A 108 -2.45 5.36 -11.56
CA TYR A 108 -1.24 5.22 -12.33
C TYR A 108 -0.20 6.31 -12.01
N GLU A 109 1.07 5.96 -12.16
CA GLU A 109 2.18 6.92 -12.20
C GLU A 109 2.83 6.96 -13.59
N PRO A 110 3.24 8.14 -14.08
CA PRO A 110 4.10 8.23 -15.26
C PRO A 110 5.48 7.63 -15.00
N VAL A 111 5.89 6.65 -15.80
CA VAL A 111 7.22 6.03 -15.75
C VAL A 111 7.72 5.81 -17.18
N ASP A 112 8.88 6.36 -17.52
CA ASP A 112 9.54 6.19 -18.83
C ASP A 112 8.63 6.45 -20.05
N GLY A 113 7.74 7.44 -19.95
CA GLY A 113 6.77 7.79 -21.00
C GLY A 113 5.54 6.86 -21.08
N GLY A 114 5.44 5.87 -20.19
CA GLY A 114 4.27 5.03 -19.99
C GLY A 114 3.54 5.33 -18.68
N LEU A 115 2.57 4.48 -18.35
CA LEU A 115 1.83 4.50 -17.09
C LEU A 115 2.05 3.17 -16.36
N ARG A 116 2.37 3.25 -15.07
CA ARG A 116 2.49 2.09 -14.17
C ARG A 116 1.33 2.09 -13.18
N LEU A 117 0.59 0.99 -13.07
CA LEU A 117 -0.43 0.83 -12.03
C LEU A 117 0.26 0.75 -10.66
N VAL A 118 -0.11 1.63 -9.73
CA VAL A 118 0.52 1.71 -8.41
C VAL A 118 -0.44 1.51 -7.25
N ALA A 119 -1.73 1.78 -7.46
CA ALA A 119 -2.75 1.60 -6.44
C ALA A 119 -4.13 1.39 -7.07
N VAL A 120 -5.08 0.98 -6.21
CA VAL A 120 -6.51 0.91 -6.52
C VAL A 120 -7.29 1.43 -5.32
N GLU A 121 -8.48 1.97 -5.59
CA GLU A 121 -9.35 2.50 -4.54
C GLU A 121 -10.82 2.12 -4.77
N TRP A 122 -11.58 2.27 -3.69
CA TRP A 122 -13.02 2.15 -3.68
C TRP A 122 -13.62 3.47 -3.19
N LEU A 123 -14.28 4.16 -4.09
CA LEU A 123 -15.15 5.28 -3.77
C LEU A 123 -16.55 4.74 -3.46
N VAL A 124 -17.08 5.11 -2.31
CA VAL A 124 -18.46 4.81 -1.91
C VAL A 124 -19.18 6.14 -1.68
N PRO A 125 -20.28 6.42 -2.40
CA PRO A 125 -20.99 7.67 -2.25
C PRO A 125 -21.62 7.76 -0.86
N LEU A 126 -21.52 8.94 -0.24
CA LEU A 126 -22.26 9.24 0.97
C LEU A 126 -23.75 9.39 0.63
N THR A 127 -24.61 8.60 1.28
CA THR A 127 -26.07 8.64 1.09
C THR A 127 -26.76 8.94 2.42
N PRO A 128 -28.04 9.37 2.42
CA PRO A 128 -28.81 9.55 3.67
C PRO A 128 -28.89 8.28 4.55
N ASP A 129 -28.72 7.12 3.93
CA ASP A 129 -28.78 5.82 4.60
C ASP A 129 -27.44 5.39 5.19
N THR A 130 -26.33 6.04 4.82
CA THR A 130 -25.00 5.74 5.34
C THR A 130 -24.94 6.11 6.83
N LYS A 131 -24.81 5.09 7.70
CA LYS A 131 -24.68 5.28 9.16
C LYS A 131 -23.24 5.21 9.66
N GLU A 132 -22.44 4.37 9.02
CA GLU A 132 -21.03 4.15 9.34
C GLU A 132 -20.23 3.95 8.04
N PRO A 133 -18.92 4.30 8.02
CA PRO A 133 -18.08 4.03 6.86
C PRO A 133 -17.96 2.51 6.60
N PRO A 134 -17.93 2.06 5.33
CA PRO A 134 -17.67 0.67 4.99
C PRO A 134 -16.31 0.20 5.50
N LYS A 135 -16.16 -1.13 5.59
CA LYS A 135 -14.88 -1.77 5.86
C LYS A 135 -14.53 -2.75 4.75
N LEU A 136 -13.29 -2.74 4.29
CA LEU A 136 -12.74 -3.77 3.41
C LEU A 136 -11.36 -4.18 3.91
N PHE A 137 -11.05 -5.48 3.81
CA PHE A 137 -9.73 -6.03 4.19
C PHE A 137 -9.30 -5.64 5.62
N GLY A 138 -10.25 -5.55 6.55
CA GLY A 138 -10.00 -5.14 7.93
C GLY A 138 -9.77 -3.63 8.14
N GLN A 139 -9.83 -2.82 7.09
CA GLN A 139 -9.66 -1.36 7.14
C GLN A 139 -10.99 -0.64 7.00
N THR A 140 -11.22 0.36 7.84
CA THR A 140 -12.35 1.29 7.71
C THR A 140 -12.03 2.33 6.63
N PHE A 141 -12.99 2.65 5.77
CA PHE A 141 -12.83 3.65 4.72
C PHE A 141 -12.54 5.02 5.33
N GLN A 142 -11.70 5.80 4.64
CA GLN A 142 -11.43 7.19 5.00
C GLN A 142 -12.61 8.08 4.57
N GLY A 143 -13.06 8.96 5.46
CA GLY A 143 -14.16 9.89 5.22
C GLY A 143 -15.08 10.08 6.45
N PRO A 144 -16.24 10.76 6.28
CA PRO A 144 -16.72 11.39 5.05
C PRO A 144 -15.78 12.51 4.61
N MET A 145 -15.47 12.56 3.32
CA MET A 145 -14.73 13.68 2.72
C MET A 145 -15.77 14.59 2.08
N GLU A 146 -15.82 15.88 2.46
CA GLU A 146 -16.66 16.86 1.77
C GLU A 146 -16.29 16.85 0.29
N GLY A 147 -17.30 16.72 -0.57
CA GLY A 147 -17.13 16.41 -1.98
C GLY A 147 -16.16 17.37 -2.67
N HIS A 148 -14.95 16.89 -2.90
CA HIS A 148 -14.38 16.79 -4.24
C HIS A 148 -15.47 16.98 -5.31
N TYR A 149 -15.30 18.00 -6.18
CA TYR A 149 -16.23 18.30 -7.30
C TYR A 149 -16.72 16.97 -7.90
N PRO A 150 -18.02 16.80 -8.22
CA PRO A 150 -18.53 15.52 -8.69
C PRO A 150 -17.61 15.02 -9.81
N LEU A 151 -16.92 13.89 -9.58
CA LEU A 151 -15.86 13.25 -10.39
C LEU A 151 -14.39 13.42 -9.94
N ILE A 152 -14.09 14.06 -8.81
CA ILE A 152 -12.74 14.04 -8.22
C ILE A 152 -12.69 12.96 -7.11
N PRO A 153 -11.83 11.94 -7.20
CA PRO A 153 -11.49 11.09 -6.06
C PRO A 153 -10.74 11.87 -4.98
#